data_AF-A0A2N5YZT4-F1
#
_entry.id   AF-A0A2N5YZT4-F1
#
_cell.length_a   1.000
_cell.length_b   1.000
_cell.length_c   1.000
_cell.angle_alpha   90.00
_cell.angle_beta   90.00
_cell.angle_gamma   90.00
#
_symmetry.space_group_name_H-M   'P 1'
#
loop_
_entity.id
_entity.type
_entity.pdbx_description
1 polymer ?
#
loop_
_entity_poly.entity_id
_entity_poly.type
_entity_poly.pdbx_seq_one_letter_code
_entity_poly.pdbx_strand_id
1 'polypeptide(L)'
;MVSGQNFRIIDFAEDTNDLSAISSARTDVNDENCAIIKVYTNLDQLFFETRLGIEGDILQKTGEYWIYVSPREKQLKIIKSGYIPLEYSIPLIVESSKVYKMTLTG
;
A
#
# COMPACT_ATOMS: atom_id res chain seq x y z
N MET A 1 -8.01 -29.91 -1.14
CA MET A 1 -8.89 -28.76 -0.82
C MET A 1 -8.00 -27.67 -0.24
N VAL A 2 -7.70 -26.63 -1.02
CA VAL A 2 -6.91 -25.49 -0.52
C VAL A 2 -7.87 -24.59 0.25
N SER A 3 -7.84 -24.64 1.59
CA SER A 3 -8.45 -23.59 2.40
C SER A 3 -7.51 -22.38 2.33
N GLY A 4 -7.66 -21.57 1.28
CA GLY A 4 -6.98 -20.29 1.20
C GLY A 4 -7.62 -19.33 2.19
N GLN A 5 -6.81 -18.65 2.99
CA GLN A 5 -7.33 -17.59 3.86
C GLN A 5 -7.64 -16.35 3.01
N ASN A 6 -8.69 -15.62 3.38
CA ASN A 6 -9.13 -14.42 2.68
C ASN A 6 -8.64 -13.19 3.42
N PHE A 7 -8.03 -12.26 2.69
CA PHE A 7 -7.77 -10.93 3.20
C PHE A 7 -9.06 -10.13 3.35
N ARG A 8 -9.08 -9.24 4.33
CA ARG A 8 -10.17 -8.29 4.57
C ARG A 8 -9.60 -6.93 4.94
N ILE A 9 -10.11 -5.91 4.25
CA ILE A 9 -9.75 -4.52 4.51
C ILE A 9 -10.74 -3.98 5.51
N ILE A 10 -10.21 -3.44 6.61
CA ILE A 10 -11.01 -2.87 7.69
C ILE A 10 -11.26 -1.39 7.43
N ASP A 11 -10.22 -0.66 7.03
CA ASP A 11 -10.29 0.78 6.83
C ASP A 11 -9.25 1.23 5.79
N PHE A 12 -9.58 2.29 5.06
CA PHE A 12 -8.67 2.97 4.14
C PHE A 12 -8.99 4.46 4.16
N ALA A 13 -8.03 5.28 4.59
CA ALA A 13 -8.20 6.72 4.71
C ALA A 13 -6.89 7.47 4.43
N GLU A 14 -7.00 8.72 4.00
CA GLU A 14 -5.85 9.63 3.99
C GLU A 14 -5.43 9.95 5.43
N ASP A 15 -4.13 9.91 5.70
CA ASP A 15 -3.55 10.41 6.94
C ASP A 15 -2.86 11.75 6.68
N THR A 16 -3.60 12.84 6.89
CA THR A 16 -3.10 14.21 6.70
C THR A 16 -2.10 14.65 7.76
N ASN A 17 -2.04 13.95 8.90
CA ASN A 17 -1.07 14.25 9.96
C ASN A 17 0.29 13.62 9.69
N ASP A 18 0.32 12.58 8.86
CA ASP A 18 1.53 11.86 8.53
C ASP A 18 2.26 12.51 7.34
N LEU A 19 3.37 13.17 7.63
CA LEU A 19 4.21 13.85 6.64
C LEU A 19 5.32 12.93 6.09
N SER A 20 5.24 11.61 6.27
CA SER A 20 6.29 10.69 5.81
C SER A 20 6.50 10.77 4.29
N ALA A 21 5.44 10.99 3.51
CA ALA A 21 5.54 11.15 2.04
C ALA A 21 6.25 12.45 1.63
N ILE A 22 6.39 13.42 2.53
CA ILE A 22 7.15 14.64 2.33
C ILE A 22 8.57 14.47 2.86
N SER A 23 8.72 13.94 4.08
CA SER A 23 10.03 13.74 4.72
C SER A 23 10.87 12.66 4.03
N SER A 24 10.24 11.65 3.45
CA SER A 24 10.86 10.58 2.66
C SER A 24 10.30 10.61 1.24
N ALA A 25 10.17 11.82 0.66
CA ALA A 25 9.69 11.98 -0.70
C ALA A 25 10.54 11.17 -1.67
N ARG A 26 9.87 10.38 -2.51
CA ARG A 26 10.45 9.70 -3.67
C ARG A 26 9.79 10.25 -4.91
N THR A 27 10.57 10.42 -5.97
CA THR A 27 10.06 10.78 -7.28
C THR A 27 9.95 9.52 -8.12
N ASP A 28 8.84 9.39 -8.83
CA ASP A 28 8.62 8.37 -9.85
C ASP A 28 9.50 8.63 -11.08
N VAL A 29 9.49 7.72 -12.06
CA VAL A 29 10.18 7.91 -13.36
C VAL A 29 9.76 9.18 -14.12
N ASN A 30 8.62 9.78 -13.75
CA ASN A 30 8.11 11.03 -14.31
C ASN A 30 8.50 12.30 -13.52
N ASP A 31 9.42 12.21 -12.56
CA ASP A 31 9.81 13.32 -11.66
C ASP A 31 8.64 13.82 -10.77
N GLU A 32 7.56 13.05 -10.67
CA GLU A 32 6.41 13.34 -9.80
C GLU A 32 6.60 12.72 -8.42
N ASN A 33 6.26 13.47 -7.36
CA ASN A 33 6.33 12.94 -6.00
C ASN A 33 5.36 11.77 -5.80
N CYS A 34 5.87 10.66 -5.29
CA CYS A 34 5.11 9.49 -4.92
C CYS A 34 4.24 9.75 -3.68
N ALA A 35 3.13 9.03 -3.60
CA ALA A 35 2.37 8.87 -2.37
C ALA A 35 2.89 7.67 -1.58
N ILE A 36 2.57 7.62 -0.29
CA ILE A 36 2.88 6.46 0.55
C ILE A 36 1.57 5.82 0.99
N ILE A 37 1.44 4.51 0.79
CA ILE A 37 0.38 3.70 1.39
C ILE A 37 1.00 2.90 2.54
N LYS A 38 0.54 3.17 3.76
CA LYS A 38 0.89 2.45 4.98
C LYS A 38 -0.14 1.37 5.25
N VAL A 39 0.25 0.11 5.06
CA VAL A 39 -0.60 -1.05 5.32
C VAL A 39 -0.32 -1.60 6.70
N TYR A 40 -1.22 -1.34 7.64
CA TYR A 40 -1.22 -1.87 9.00
C TYR A 40 -1.82 -3.28 9.01
N THR A 41 -1.04 -4.24 9.50
CA THR A 41 -1.42 -5.65 9.48
C THR A 41 -0.59 -6.46 10.46
N ASN A 42 -1.17 -7.53 11.00
CA ASN A 42 -0.47 -8.50 11.84
C ASN A 42 0.12 -9.66 11.01
N LEU A 43 0.07 -9.57 9.68
CA LEU A 43 0.58 -10.58 8.77
C LEU A 43 1.97 -10.18 8.26
N ASP A 44 2.96 -11.05 8.44
CA ASP A 44 4.30 -10.85 7.87
C ASP A 44 4.40 -11.39 6.43
N GLN A 45 5.52 -11.12 5.74
CA GLN A 45 5.82 -11.66 4.40
C GLN A 45 4.70 -11.40 3.36
N LEU A 46 4.14 -10.20 3.40
CA LEU A 46 3.21 -9.72 2.38
C LEU A 46 3.98 -9.19 1.19
N PHE A 47 3.51 -9.54 0.00
CA PHE A 47 3.92 -8.96 -1.26
C PHE A 47 2.85 -8.01 -1.74
N PHE A 48 3.29 -6.91 -2.33
CA PHE A 48 2.41 -5.89 -2.86
C PHE A 48 2.75 -5.66 -4.32
N GLU A 49 1.73 -5.51 -5.13
CA GLU A 49 1.84 -5.11 -6.52
C GLU A 49 0.84 -3.98 -6.77
N THR A 50 1.20 -3.02 -7.62
CA THR A 50 0.31 -1.94 -8.04
C THR A 50 0.26 -1.94 -9.56
N ARG A 51 -0.67 -1.17 -10.13
CA ARG A 51 -0.82 -1.15 -11.59
C ARG A 51 0.28 -0.33 -12.26
N LEU A 52 0.67 0.78 -11.67
CA LEU A 52 1.70 1.69 -12.17
C LEU A 52 3.11 1.24 -11.76
N GLY A 53 3.23 0.39 -10.75
CA GLY A 53 4.51 0.00 -10.16
C GLY A 53 4.69 0.59 -8.77
N ILE A 54 5.60 -0.03 -8.01
CA ILE A 54 6.01 0.45 -6.68
C ILE A 54 7.37 1.09 -6.86
N GLU A 55 7.50 2.33 -6.40
CA GLU A 55 8.72 3.12 -6.59
C GLU A 55 9.76 2.79 -5.52
N GLY A 56 10.68 1.91 -5.90
CA GLY A 56 11.73 1.36 -5.06
C GLY A 56 11.24 0.31 -4.07
N ASP A 57 11.96 0.13 -2.96
CA ASP A 57 11.67 -0.95 -2.01
C ASP A 57 10.49 -0.65 -1.08
N ILE A 58 9.74 -1.71 -0.77
CA ILE A 58 8.69 -1.73 0.25
C ILE A 58 9.37 -1.75 1.62
N LEU A 59 9.11 -0.75 2.46
CA LEU A 59 9.67 -0.69 3.80
C LEU A 59 8.78 -1.48 4.75
N GLN A 60 9.24 -2.66 5.16
CA GLN A 60 8.61 -3.42 6.22
C GLN A 60 9.05 -2.89 7.59
N LYS A 61 8.09 -2.44 8.38
CA LYS A 61 8.24 -2.10 9.80
C LYS A 61 7.39 -3.07 10.63
N THR A 62 7.59 -3.06 11.95
CA THR A 62 6.85 -3.95 12.85
C THR A 62 5.36 -3.59 12.84
N GLY A 63 4.54 -4.44 12.21
CA GLY A 63 3.08 -4.26 12.12
C GLY A 63 2.61 -3.31 11.02
N GLU A 64 3.50 -2.80 10.16
CA GLU A 64 3.13 -1.92 9.04
C GLU A 64 4.07 -2.07 7.84
N TYR A 65 3.54 -1.85 6.64
CA TYR A 65 4.28 -1.84 5.38
C TYR A 65 4.13 -0.50 4.69
N TRP A 66 5.22 0.12 4.27
CA TRP A 66 5.16 1.37 3.51
C TRP A 66 5.44 1.10 2.04
N ILE A 67 4.48 1.48 1.22
CA ILE A 67 4.48 1.24 -0.22
C ILE A 67 4.49 2.60 -0.90
N TYR A 68 5.55 2.88 -1.66
CA TYR A 68 5.63 4.09 -2.46
C TYR A 68 4.93 3.84 -3.79
N VAL A 69 3.90 4.63 -4.06
CA VAL A 69 3.08 4.49 -5.28
C VAL A 69 3.05 5.79 -6.04
N SER A 70 3.06 5.70 -7.36
CA SER A 70 2.91 6.87 -8.23
C SER A 70 1.54 7.53 -7.98
N PRO A 71 1.44 8.86 -8.11
CA PRO A 71 0.15 9.53 -7.98
C PRO A 71 -0.85 8.98 -8.99
N ARG A 72 -2.15 9.04 -8.65
CA ARG A 72 -3.25 8.51 -9.47
C ARG A 72 -3.31 6.98 -9.57
N GLU A 73 -2.52 6.25 -8.77
CA GLU A 73 -2.73 4.81 -8.59
C GLU A 73 -4.14 4.54 -8.07
N LYS A 74 -4.77 3.49 -8.63
CA LYS A 74 -6.15 3.09 -8.32
C LYS A 74 -6.24 1.63 -7.90
N GLN A 75 -5.19 0.86 -8.05
CA GLN A 75 -5.17 -0.57 -7.75
C GLN A 75 -3.96 -0.93 -6.90
N LEU A 76 -4.25 -1.64 -5.81
CA LEU A 76 -3.27 -2.25 -4.95
C LEU A 76 -3.62 -3.73 -4.80
N LYS A 77 -2.67 -4.60 -5.12
CA LYS A 77 -2.80 -6.04 -5.01
C LYS A 77 -1.93 -6.54 -3.88
N ILE A 78 -2.51 -7.35 -3.01
CA ILE A 78 -1.88 -7.89 -1.81
C ILE A 78 -1.81 -9.41 -1.94
N ILE A 79 -0.61 -9.96 -1.80
CA ILE A 79 -0.31 -11.37 -2.04
C ILE A 79 0.43 -11.93 -0.84
N LYS A 80 0.04 -13.14 -0.42
CA LYS A 80 0.75 -13.90 0.60
C LYS A 80 0.61 -15.39 0.32
N SER A 81 1.67 -16.15 0.59
CA SER A 81 1.64 -17.61 0.49
C SER A 81 0.57 -18.18 1.42
N GLY A 82 -0.33 -19.00 0.86
CA GLY A 82 -1.46 -19.60 1.59
C GLY A 82 -2.72 -18.73 1.69
N TYR A 83 -2.68 -17.52 1.15
CA TYR A 83 -3.83 -16.62 1.05
C TYR A 83 -4.25 -16.44 -0.41
N ILE A 84 -5.54 -16.15 -0.61
CA ILE A 84 -6.05 -15.75 -1.93
C ILE A 84 -5.60 -14.30 -2.18
N PRO A 85 -4.94 -13.97 -3.30
CA PRO A 85 -4.57 -12.60 -3.64
C PRO A 85 -5.77 -11.66 -3.55
N LEU A 86 -5.60 -10.52 -2.88
CA LEU A 86 -6.64 -9.50 -2.79
C LEU A 86 -6.29 -8.34 -3.71
N GLU A 87 -7.19 -8.07 -4.66
CA GLU A 87 -7.15 -6.89 -5.50
C GLU A 87 -8.02 -5.80 -4.88
N TYR A 88 -7.40 -4.75 -4.36
CA TYR A 88 -8.07 -3.60 -3.80
C TYR A 88 -8.11 -2.45 -4.80
N SER A 89 -9.31 -1.98 -5.10
CA SER A 89 -9.51 -0.75 -5.86
C SER A 89 -9.60 0.43 -4.90
N ILE A 90 -8.64 1.34 -4.99
CA ILE A 90 -8.57 2.52 -4.14
C ILE A 90 -9.77 3.43 -4.48
N PRO A 91 -10.67 3.72 -3.53
CA PRO A 91 -11.90 4.45 -3.79
C PRO A 91 -11.69 5.96 -3.98
N LEU A 92 -10.48 6.46 -3.69
CA LEU A 92 -10.07 7.87 -3.81
C LEU A 92 -8.94 8.02 -4.81
N ILE A 93 -8.68 9.26 -5.22
CA ILE A 93 -7.54 9.58 -6.08
C ILE A 93 -6.33 9.75 -5.16
N VAL A 94 -5.34 8.89 -5.34
CA VAL A 94 -4.04 9.01 -4.66
C VAL A 94 -3.34 10.27 -5.16
N GLU A 95 -3.14 11.23 -4.26
CA GLU A 95 -2.42 12.47 -4.56
C GLU A 95 -0.93 12.36 -4.23
N SER A 96 -0.10 13.10 -4.96
CA SER A 96 1.35 13.14 -4.72
C SER A 96 1.69 13.70 -3.34
N SER A 97 2.76 13.19 -2.73
CA SER A 97 3.21 13.61 -1.38
C SER A 97 2.17 13.42 -0.26
N LYS A 98 1.16 12.58 -0.46
CA LYS A 98 0.20 12.20 0.59
C LYS A 98 0.53 10.83 1.18
N VAL A 99 0.06 10.64 2.42
CA VAL A 99 0.12 9.36 3.11
C VAL A 99 -1.30 8.82 3.26
N TYR A 100 -1.50 7.56 2.90
CA TYR A 100 -2.74 6.83 3.10
C TYR A 100 -2.50 5.70 4.08
N LYS A 101 -3.40 5.51 5.02
CA LYS A 101 -3.40 4.37 5.93
C LYS A 101 -4.43 3.35 5.50
N MET A 102 -4.03 2.10 5.53
CA MET A 102 -4.84 0.96 5.18
C MET A 102 -4.73 -0.07 6.30
N THR A 103 -5.85 -0.52 6.84
CA THR A 103 -5.86 -1.59 7.84
C THR A 103 -6.30 -2.89 7.19
N LEU A 104 -5.43 -3.89 7.23
CA LEU A 104 -5.64 -5.21 6.65
C LEU A 104 -5.67 -6.28 7.75
N THR A 105 -6.60 -7.21 7.63
CA THR A 105 -6.68 -8.43 8.45
C THR A 105 -6.83 -9.65 7.54
N GLY A 106 -6.57 -10.84 8.08
CA GLY A 106 -6.67 -12.11 7.36
C GLY A 106 -6.67 -13.28 8.33
#